data_AF-A0A917LHZ6-F1
#
_entry.id   AF-A0A917LHZ6-F1
#
_cell.length_a   1.000
_cell.length_b   1.000
_cell.length_c   1.000
_cell.angle_alpha   90.00
_cell.angle_beta   90.00
_cell.angle_gamma   90.00
#
_symmetry.space_group_name_H-M   'P 1'
#
loop_
_entity.id
_entity.type
_entity.pdbx_description
1 polymer ?
#
loop_
_entity_poly.entity_id
_entity_poly.type
_entity_poly.pdbx_seq_one_letter_code
_entity_poly.pdbx_strand_id
1 'polypeptide(L)' 'MILEVFEKHKGRYGYRRIHAELKAQGHKINHKKVQRIMNEMNLKCEKFVRKSRYKSYKGTIGKVAKNRLN' A
#
# COMPACT_ATOMS: atom_id res chain seq x y z
N MET A 1 -17.22 12.01 3.40
CA MET A 1 -16.77 11.77 2.00
C MET A 1 -15.59 10.80 1.85
N ILE A 2 -14.34 11.15 2.21
CA ILE A 2 -13.18 10.22 2.03
C ILE A 2 -13.31 8.97 2.91
N LEU A 3 -13.63 9.16 4.19
CA LEU A 3 -13.84 8.07 5.14
C LEU A 3 -15.01 7.17 4.72
N GLU A 4 -16.15 7.75 4.33
CA GLU A 4 -17.31 6.99 3.80
C GLU A 4 -16.94 6.11 2.62
N VAL A 5 -16.22 6.63 1.62
CA VAL A 5 -15.76 5.84 0.47
C VAL A 5 -14.79 4.73 0.94
N PHE A 6 -13.88 5.04 1.86
CA PHE A 6 -12.94 4.06 2.40
C PHE A 6 -13.66 2.90 3.12
N GLU A 7 -14.62 3.21 3.99
CA GLU A 7 -15.44 2.24 4.72
C GLU A 7 -16.39 1.45 3.82
N LYS A 8 -17.05 2.11 2.86
CA LYS A 8 -17.88 1.47 1.82
C LYS A 8 -17.09 0.39 1.08
N HIS A 9 -15.81 0.63 0.82
CA HIS A 9 -14.92 -0.32 0.17
C HIS A 9 -14.11 -1.18 1.15
N LYS A 10 -14.45 -1.21 2.44
CA LYS A 10 -13.85 -2.06 3.49
C LYS A 10 -12.33 -1.92 3.56
N GLY A 11 -11.81 -0.69 3.47
CA GLY A 11 -10.37 -0.38 3.51
C GLY A 11 -9.55 -0.88 2.31
N ARG A 12 -10.20 -1.33 1.23
CA ARG A 12 -9.53 -1.86 0.02
C ARG A 12 -9.02 -0.78 -0.92
N TYR A 13 -9.48 0.45 -0.74
CA TYR A 13 -9.18 1.55 -1.66
C TYR A 13 -8.09 2.43 -1.06
N GLY A 14 -6.95 2.51 -1.74
CA GLY A 14 -5.95 3.54 -1.49
C GLY A 14 -6.34 4.87 -2.15
N TYR A 15 -5.56 5.92 -1.87
CA TYR A 15 -5.86 7.30 -2.30
C TYR A 15 -6.15 7.45 -3.80
N ARG A 16 -5.51 6.65 -4.66
CA ARG A 16 -5.76 6.68 -6.11
C ARG A 16 -7.18 6.23 -6.48
N ARG A 17 -7.66 5.15 -5.86
CA ARG A 17 -9.01 4.62 -6.10
C ARG A 17 -10.06 5.52 -5.48
N ILE A 18 -9.81 6.04 -4.28
CA ILE A 18 -10.70 7.02 -3.67
C ILE A 18 -10.81 8.27 -4.54
N HIS A 19 -9.69 8.82 -5.02
CA HIS A 19 -9.71 9.96 -5.93
C HIS A 19 -10.54 9.69 -7.20
N ALA A 20 -10.42 8.49 -7.79
CA ALA A 20 -11.22 8.12 -8.95
C ALA A 20 -12.73 8.07 -8.65
N GLU A 21 -13.11 7.48 -7.51
CA GLU A 21 -14.51 7.44 -7.04
C GLU A 21 -15.06 8.85 -6.81
N LEU A 22 -14.28 9.71 -6.14
CA LEU A 22 -14.67 11.11 -5.89
C LEU A 22 -14.82 11.89 -7.19
N LYS A 23 -13.95 11.66 -8.16
CA LYS A 23 -14.06 12.26 -9.50
C LYS A 23 -15.31 11.77 -10.23
N ALA A 24 -15.65 10.48 -10.12
CA ALA A 24 -16.87 9.92 -10.69
C ALA A 24 -18.14 10.49 -10.05
N GLN A 25 -18.09 10.85 -8.76
CA GLN A 25 -19.15 11.55 -8.04
C GLN A 25 -19.20 13.06 -8.36
N GLY A 26 -18.32 13.58 -9.24
CA GLY A 26 -18.31 14.98 -9.65
C GLY A 26 -17.42 15.89 -8.81
N HIS A 27 -16.72 15.37 -7.80
CA HIS A 27 -15.83 16.17 -6.96
C HIS A 27 -14.51 16.49 -7.69
N LYS A 28 -14.18 17.78 -7.80
CA LYS A 28 -12.89 18.28 -8.33
C LYS A 28 -11.85 18.41 -7.22
N ILE A 29 -11.33 17.28 -6.75
CA ILE A 29 -10.28 17.23 -5.70
C ILE A 29 -9.00 16.66 -6.28
N ASN A 30 -7.85 17.28 -6.00
CA ASN A 30 -6.55 16.75 -6.42
C ASN A 30 -6.20 15.47 -5.63
N HIS A 31 -5.66 14.45 -6.32
CA HIS A 31 -5.18 13.22 -5.70
C HIS A 31 -4.18 13.44 -4.54
N LYS A 32 -3.37 14.51 -4.59
CA LYS A 32 -2.45 14.87 -3.48
C LYS A 32 -3.20 15.25 -2.21
N LYS A 33 -4.34 15.96 -2.34
CA LYS A 33 -5.19 16.34 -1.20
C LYS A 33 -5.85 15.11 -0.60
N VAL A 34 -6.33 14.18 -1.43
CA VAL A 34 -6.84 12.88 -0.96
C VAL A 34 -5.77 12.11 -0.19
N GLN A 35 -4.55 12.02 -0.73
CA GLN A 35 -3.44 11.34 -0.08
C GLN A 35 -3.09 11.99 1.27
N ARG A 36 -3.02 13.32 1.34
CA ARG A 36 -2.74 14.05 2.58
C ARG A 36 -3.79 13.76 3.65
N ILE A 37 -5.08 13.88 3.32
CA ILE A 37 -6.17 13.63 4.27
C ILE A 37 -6.16 12.17 4.74
N MET A 38 -5.94 11.20 3.84
CA MET A 38 -5.81 9.80 4.23
C MET A 38 -4.65 9.56 5.20
N ASN A 39 -3.51 10.23 4.97
CA ASN A 39 -2.36 10.12 5.88
C ASN A 39 -2.64 10.76 7.24
N GLU A 40 -3.23 11.96 7.28
CA GLU A 40 -3.62 12.65 8.52
C GLU A 40 -4.62 11.82 9.34
N MET A 41 -5.52 11.09 8.68
CA MET A 41 -6.50 10.20 9.31
C MET A 41 -5.98 8.76 9.50
N ASN A 42 -4.71 8.48 9.21
CA ASN A 42 -4.11 7.14 9.25
C ASN A 42 -4.87 6.05 8.46
N LEU A 43 -5.58 6.42 7.40
CA LEU A 43 -6.33 5.50 6.55
C LEU A 43 -5.36 4.78 5.60
N LYS A 44 -5.02 3.54 5.92
CA LYS A 44 -4.10 2.71 5.13
C LYS A 44 -4.83 1.58 4.42
N CYS A 45 -4.47 1.36 3.17
CA CYS A 45 -4.98 0.22 2.40
C CYS A 45 -4.17 -1.05 2.74
N GLU A 46 -4.54 -1.71 3.84
CA GLU A 46 -3.78 -2.84 4.38
C GLU A 46 -3.86 -4.11 3.51
N LYS A 47 -5.00 -4.31 2.83
CA LYS A 47 -5.31 -5.57 2.13
C LYS A 47 -4.43 -5.84 0.90
N PHE A 48 -3.81 -4.81 0.33
CA PHE A 48 -2.96 -4.91 -0.85
C PHE A 48 -1.50 -4.56 -0.56
N VAL A 49 -1.09 -4.48 0.71
CA VAL A 49 0.32 -4.42 1.06
C VAL A 49 0.96 -5.69 0.49
N ARG A 50 1.93 -5.49 -0.40
CA ARG A 50 2.60 -6.54 -1.17
C ARG A 50 2.86 -7.76 -0.28
N LYS A 51 2.21 -8.89 -0.56
CA LYS A 51 2.69 -10.17 -0.01
C LYS A 51 4.16 -10.29 -0.39
N SER A 52 5.00 -10.61 0.58
CA SER A 52 6.39 -11.01 0.34
C SER A 52 6.40 -11.99 -0.84
N ARG A 53 7.14 -11.66 -1.91
CA ARG A 53 7.34 -12.62 -3.00
C ARG A 53 8.08 -13.82 -2.39
N TYR A 54 7.62 -15.02 -2.71
CA TYR A 54 8.27 -16.24 -2.26
C TYR A 54 9.78 -16.18 -2.56
N LYS A 55 10.60 -16.50 -1.55
CA LYS A 55 12.05 -16.63 -1.69
C LYS A 55 12.40 -18.06 -1.30
N SER A 56 12.89 -18.85 -2.27
CA SER A 56 13.39 -20.21 -2.02
C SER A 56 14.67 -20.20 -1.17
N TYR A 57 15.49 -19.17 -1.34
CA TYR A 57 16.67 -18.94 -0.51
C TYR A 57 16.26 -18.54 0.92
N LYS A 58 16.51 -19.45 1.86
CA LYS A 58 16.22 -19.25 3.29
C LYS A 58 17.37 -18.56 4.04
N GLY A 59 18.34 -17.98 3.31
CA GLY A 59 19.61 -17.54 3.89
C GLY A 59 20.66 -18.66 3.87
N THR A 60 21.78 -18.42 4.55
CA THR A 60 22.88 -19.37 4.67
C THR A 60 22.46 -20.53 5.57
N ILE A 61 22.01 -21.64 4.98
CA ILE A 61 21.73 -22.87 5.73
C ILE A 61 22.99 -23.73 5.74
N GLY A 62 23.60 -23.88 6.91
CA GLY A 62 24.81 -24.69 7.10
C GLY A 62 26.11 -23.89 7.18
N LYS A 63 27.22 -24.61 7.33
CA LYS A 63 28.54 -24.02 7.51
C LYS A 63 29.13 -23.63 6.16
N VAL A 64 29.27 -22.32 5.91
CA VAL A 64 29.94 -21.81 4.70
C VAL A 64 31.45 -21.78 4.92
N ALA A 65 32.20 -22.34 3.97
CA ALA A 65 33.65 -22.29 3.99
C ALA A 65 34.14 -20.85 3.79
N LYS A 66 35.25 -20.49 4.46
CA LYS A 66 35.86 -19.16 4.32
C LYS A 66 36.40 -18.99 2.89
N ASN A 67 36.15 -17.83 2.29
CA ASN A 67 36.73 -17.46 1.00
C ASN A 67 38.26 -17.37 1.15
N ARG A 68 38.99 -18.00 0.24
CA ARG A 68 40.46 -18.10 0.23
C ARG A 68 41.11 -17.34 -0.93
N LEU A 69 40.33 -16.58 -1.69
CA LEU A 69 40.83 -15.71 -2.74
C LEU A 69 41.23 -14.37 -2.11
N ASN A 70 42.54 -14.13 -2.03
CA ASN A 70 43.18 -12.82 -1.93
C ASN A 70 44.03 -12.63 -3.18
#